data_AF-A0A0R1UFX4-F1
#
_entry.id   AF-A0A0R1UFX4-F1
#
_cell.length_a   1.000
_cell.length_b   1.000
_cell.length_c   1.000
_cell.angle_alpha   90.00
_cell.angle_beta   90.00
_cell.angle_gamma   90.00
#
_symmetry.space_group_name_H-M   'P 1'
#
loop_
_entity.id
_entity.type
_entity.pdbx_description
1 polymer ?
#
loop_
_entity_poly.entity_id
_entity_poly.type
_entity_poly.pdbx_seq_one_letter_code
_entity_poly.pdbx_strand_id
1 'polypeptide(L)' 'MLSEHGYISGVKFTPTKIEGIIIGGLYNVSITIEGLQYLAENSMMKKAYRIFKEVRDWLPGF' A
#
# COMPACT_ATOMS: atom_id res chain seq x y z
N MET A 1 -9.92 -7.62 -3.96
CA MET A 1 -8.48 -7.48 -3.63
C MET A 1 -7.95 -6.13 -4.10
N LEU A 2 -6.85 -5.60 -3.53
CA LEU A 2 -6.26 -4.31 -3.96
C LEU A 2 -5.97 -4.28 -5.47
N SER A 3 -5.58 -5.42 -6.05
CA SER A 3 -5.34 -5.60 -7.48
C SER A 3 -6.63 -5.49 -8.31
N GLU A 4 -7.74 -6.05 -7.83
CA GLU A 4 -9.05 -6.01 -8.52
C GLU A 4 -9.64 -4.59 -8.54
N HIS A 5 -9.32 -3.79 -7.52
CA HIS A 5 -9.71 -2.38 -7.45
C HIS A 5 -8.70 -1.44 -8.13
N GLY A 6 -7.64 -1.98 -8.76
CA GLY A 6 -6.64 -1.17 -9.46
C GLY A 6 -5.72 -0.36 -8.54
N TYR A 7 -5.68 -0.65 -7.24
CA TYR A 7 -4.80 0.03 -6.27
C TYR A 7 -3.36 -0.47 -6.32
N ILE A 8 -3.14 -1.69 -6.79
CA ILE A 8 -1.82 -2.26 -7.04
C ILE A 8 -1.78 -2.90 -8.43
N SER A 9 -0.63 -2.85 -9.07
CA SER A 9 -0.36 -3.45 -10.39
C SER A 9 0.80 -4.45 -10.33
N GLY A 10 1.00 -5.20 -11.40
CA GLY A 10 2.12 -6.16 -11.52
C GLY A 10 1.89 -7.52 -10.87
N VAL A 11 0.78 -7.73 -10.16
CA VAL A 11 0.42 -9.04 -9.58
C VAL A 11 -0.29 -9.90 -10.62
N LYS A 12 0.17 -11.15 -10.78
CA LYS A 12 -0.50 -12.15 -11.63
C LYS A 12 -1.10 -13.25 -10.76
N PHE A 13 -2.40 -13.44 -10.87
CA PHE A 13 -3.13 -14.54 -10.25
C PHE A 13 -3.32 -15.64 -11.27
N THR A 14 -2.84 -16.85 -10.96
CA THR A 14 -3.02 -18.02 -11.82
C THR A 14 -3.81 -19.08 -11.05
N PRO A 15 -5.02 -19.44 -11.53
CA PRO A 15 -5.80 -20.50 -10.90
C PRO A 15 -5.07 -21.84 -11.06
N THR A 16 -5.04 -22.64 -10.01
CA THR A 16 -4.42 -23.97 -10.09
C THR A 16 -5.41 -25.00 -10.62
N LYS A 17 -4.88 -26.16 -11.05
CA LYS A 17 -5.72 -27.29 -11.50
C LYS A 17 -6.53 -27.94 -10.37
N ILE A 18 -6.16 -27.67 -9.12
CA ILE A 18 -6.90 -28.03 -7.90
C ILE A 18 -7.46 -26.72 -7.30
N GLU A 19 -8.33 -26.80 -6.30
CA GLU A 19 -8.80 -25.63 -5.55
C GLU A 19 -7.60 -24.83 -4.98
N GLY A 20 -7.45 -23.57 -5.41
CA GLY A 20 -6.36 -22.67 -4.98
C GLY A 20 -5.90 -21.68 -6.05
N ILE A 21 -5.17 -20.65 -5.62
CA ILE A 21 -4.62 -19.58 -6.47
C ILE A 21 -3.13 -19.44 -6.20
N ILE A 22 -2.31 -19.49 -7.27
CA ILE A 22 -0.90 -19.11 -7.20
C ILE A 22 -0.79 -17.61 -7.47
N ILE A 23 -0.10 -16.91 -6.58
CA ILE A 23 0.25 -15.50 -6.72
C ILE A 23 1.70 -15.43 -7.22
N GLY A 24 1.90 -14.83 -8.39
CA GLY A 24 3.22 -14.66 -9.02
C GLY A 24 3.44 -13.25 -9.55
N GLY A 25 4.65 -12.97 -10.04
CA GLY A 25 4.99 -11.66 -10.62
C GLY A 25 5.36 -10.58 -9.60
N LEU A 26 5.75 -10.96 -8.38
CA LEU A 26 6.00 -10.02 -7.27
C LEU A 26 7.17 -9.04 -7.51
N TYR A 27 8.04 -9.31 -8.47
CA TYR A 27 9.20 -8.47 -8.80
C TYR A 27 8.85 -7.15 -9.49
N ASN A 28 7.64 -7.01 -10.05
CA ASN A 28 7.17 -5.79 -10.73
C ASN A 28 5.92 -5.19 -10.06
N VAL A 29 5.69 -5.49 -8.78
CA VAL A 29 4.52 -4.98 -8.07
C VAL A 29 4.70 -3.51 -7.72
N SER A 30 3.72 -2.70 -8.10
CA SER A 30 3.71 -1.25 -7.86
C SER A 30 2.38 -0.82 -7.27
N ILE A 31 2.40 0.20 -6.42
CA ILE A 31 1.18 0.89 -5.99
C ILE A 31 0.80 1.95 -7.04
N THR A 32 -0.48 2.07 -7.36
CA THR A 32 -0.98 3.07 -8.31
C THR A 32 -1.24 4.40 -7.60
N ILE A 33 -1.52 5.45 -8.38
CA ILE A 33 -1.89 6.77 -7.83
C ILE A 33 -3.20 6.66 -7.03
N GLU A 34 -4.15 5.90 -7.55
CA GLU A 34 -5.42 5.60 -6.91
C GLU A 34 -5.22 4.79 -5.63
N GLY A 35 -4.26 3.86 -5.62
CA GLY A 35 -3.87 3.13 -4.41
C GLY A 35 -3.24 4.02 -3.35
N LEU A 36 -2.39 4.97 -3.74
CA LEU A 36 -1.83 5.97 -2.83
C LEU A 36 -2.91 6.88 -2.24
N GLN A 37 -3.87 7.30 -3.05
CA GLN A 37 -4.99 8.11 -2.60
C GLN A 37 -5.91 7.33 -1.65
N TYR A 38 -6.21 6.08 -1.98
CA TYR A 38 -6.94 5.16 -1.10
C TYR A 38 -6.26 5.01 0.26
N LEU A 39 -4.92 4.87 0.29
CA LEU A 39 -4.16 4.87 1.53
C LEU A 39 -4.25 6.22 2.26
N ALA A 40 -4.13 7.35 1.58
CA ALA A 40 -4.21 8.67 2.22
C ALA A 40 -5.59 8.94 2.85
N GLU A 41 -6.65 8.40 2.25
CA GLU A 41 -8.04 8.56 2.70
C GLU A 41 -8.42 7.53 3.78
N ASN A 42 -7.93 6.29 3.70
CA ASN A 42 -8.31 5.20 4.62
C ASN A 42 -7.26 4.85 5.68
N SER A 43 -6.05 5.40 5.64
CA SER A 43 -5.01 5.01 6.59
C SER A 43 -4.78 6.03 7.70
N MET A 44 -4.38 5.45 8.84
CA MET A 44 -3.65 6.06 9.96
C MET A 44 -2.48 6.98 9.56
N MET A 45 -2.15 7.21 8.28
CA MET A 45 -1.02 8.07 7.88
C MET A 45 -1.22 9.54 8.21
N LYS A 46 -2.46 10.05 8.29
CA LYS A 46 -2.69 11.38 8.89
C LYS A 46 -2.30 11.41 10.38
N LYS A 47 -2.50 10.28 11.09
CA LYS A 47 -2.15 10.09 12.50
C LYS A 47 -0.65 9.86 12.69
N ALA A 48 -0.03 9.03 11.84
CA ALA A 48 1.42 8.79 11.82
C ALA A 48 2.19 10.04 11.41
N TYR A 49 1.76 10.75 10.36
CA TYR A 49 2.32 12.05 9.97
C TYR A 49 2.24 13.07 11.11
N ARG A 50 1.12 13.11 11.85
CA ARG A 50 0.99 13.92 13.07
C ARG A 50 2.01 13.53 14.13
N ILE A 51 2.13 12.24 14.47
CA ILE A 51 3.09 11.75 15.46
C ILE A 51 4.54 12.06 15.03
N PHE A 52 4.90 11.82 13.76
CA PHE A 52 6.24 12.13 13.24
C PHE A 52 6.54 13.65 13.26
N LYS A 53 5.54 14.49 12.93
CA LYS A 53 5.66 15.95 13.07
C LYS A 53 5.84 16.36 14.53
N GLU A 54 5.03 15.82 15.44
CA GLU A 54 5.10 16.12 16.88
C GLU A 54 6.44 15.69 17.49
N VAL A 55 6.97 14.52 17.15
CA VAL A 55 8.29 14.04 17.59
C VAL A 55 9.42 14.91 17.04
N ARG A 56 9.33 15.34 15.78
CA ARG A 56 10.29 16.28 15.18
C ARG A 56 10.24 17.65 15.85
N ASP A 57 9.05 18.15 16.16
CA ASP A 57 8.85 19.45 16.79
C ASP A 57 9.22 19.43 18.30
N TRP A 58 9.38 18.24 18.91
CA TRP A 58 9.86 18.05 20.29
C TRP A 58 11.39 18.00 20.41
N LEU A 59 12.13 17.76 19.32
CA LEU A 59 13.59 17.79 19.32
C LEU A 59 14.06 19.25 19.20
N PRO A 60 14.71 19.84 20.22
CA PRO A 60 15.18 21.22 20.15
C PRO A 60 16.41 21.32 19.24
N GLY A 61 16.41 22.30 18.33
CA GLY A 61 17.49 22.57 17.38
C GLY A 61 17.00 22.46 15.94
N PHE A 62 16.45 23.50 15.32
CA PHE A 62 16.64 24.94 15.58
C PHE A 62 16.11 25.49 16.90
#